data_AF-A0A534S1S0-F1
#
_entry.id   AF-A0A534S1S0-F1
#
_cell.length_a   1.000
_cell.length_b   1.000
_cell.length_c   1.000
_cell.angle_alpha   90.00
_cell.angle_beta   90.00
_cell.angle_gamma   90.00
#
_symmetry.space_group_name_H-M   'P 1'
#
loop_
_entity.id
_entity.type
_entity.pdbx_description
1 polymer ?
#
loop_
_entity_poly.entity_id
_entity_poly.type
_entity_poly.pdbx_seq_one_letter_code
_entity_poly.pdbx_strand_id
1 'polypeptide(L)'
;MVTLRGVGSSPRATGRVIWNQAAGGWLFVANLPSVPQGKAYVLWMNGAGSPRPAGVFRVDGDGRTTHHVAPGEGAEPIEAFAVTLEPERGVPAPTGPRVLASGK
;
A
#
# COMPACT_ATOMS: atom_id res chain seq x y z
N MET A 1 12.05 6.23 -5.74
CA MET A 1 11.57 5.94 -4.37
C MET A 1 10.48 6.93 -4.02
N VAL A 2 9.39 6.47 -3.42
CA VAL A 2 8.25 7.30 -2.98
C VAL A 2 8.08 7.12 -1.48
N THR A 3 7.93 8.23 -0.75
CA THR A 3 7.64 8.18 0.70
C THR A 3 6.14 8.21 0.92
N LEU A 4 5.67 7.34 1.82
CA LEU A 4 4.30 7.28 2.30
C LEU A 4 4.26 7.78 3.75
N ARG A 5 3.32 8.68 4.05
CA ARG A 5 3.08 9.18 5.41
C ARG A 5 1.81 8.58 5.99
N GLY A 6 1.84 8.35 7.30
CA GLY A 6 0.69 7.95 8.08
C GLY A 6 -0.45 8.96 7.97
N VAL A 7 -1.65 8.46 7.74
CA VAL A 7 -2.88 9.27 7.63
C VAL A 7 -4.02 8.61 8.42
N GLY A 8 -5.08 9.38 8.69
CA GLY A 8 -6.26 8.89 9.38
C GLY A 8 -5.95 8.28 10.74
N SER A 9 -6.35 7.03 10.96
CA SER A 9 -6.14 6.31 12.22
C SER A 9 -4.70 5.85 12.46
N SER A 10 -3.79 6.05 11.50
CA SER A 10 -2.39 5.61 11.58
C SER A 10 -1.39 6.75 11.39
N PRO A 11 -1.48 7.89 12.12
CA PRO A 11 -0.67 9.08 11.85
C PRO A 11 0.83 8.89 12.12
N ARG A 12 1.21 7.90 12.93
CA ARG A 12 2.61 7.55 13.22
C ARG A 12 3.19 6.50 12.26
N ALA A 13 2.37 5.94 11.38
CA ALA A 13 2.83 4.98 10.39
C ALA A 13 3.73 5.68 9.36
N THR A 14 4.68 4.92 8.84
CA THR A 14 5.56 5.37 7.76
C THR A 14 5.69 4.27 6.73
N GLY A 15 5.88 4.64 5.48
CA GLY A 15 6.20 3.70 4.43
C GLY A 15 7.12 4.28 3.38
N ARG A 16 7.79 3.40 2.65
CA ARG A 16 8.61 3.74 1.48
C ARG A 16 8.38 2.71 0.41
N VAL A 17 8.19 3.17 -0.82
CA VAL A 17 8.14 2.31 -2.00
C VAL A 17 9.38 2.57 -2.85
N ILE A 18 10.18 1.54 -3.08
CA ILE A 18 11.19 1.53 -4.13
C ILE A 18 10.54 0.89 -5.34
N TRP A 19 10.44 1.60 -6.46
CA TRP A 19 9.62 1.19 -7.59
C TRP A 19 10.38 1.37 -8.91
N ASN A 20 10.21 0.38 -9.77
CA ASN A 20 10.53 0.41 -11.18
C ASN A 20 9.37 -0.23 -11.95
N GLN A 21 8.86 0.40 -13.01
CA GLN A 21 7.68 -0.10 -13.71
C GLN A 21 7.92 -1.47 -14.38
N ALA A 22 9.10 -1.67 -14.97
CA ALA A 22 9.44 -2.90 -15.69
C ALA A 22 9.87 -4.05 -14.77
N ALA A 23 10.51 -3.73 -13.64
CA ALA A 23 11.09 -4.71 -12.72
C ALA A 23 10.29 -4.91 -11.41
N GLY A 24 9.25 -4.10 -11.17
CA GLY A 24 8.53 -4.11 -9.91
C GLY A 24 9.30 -3.37 -8.81
N GLY A 25 9.14 -3.80 -7.56
CA GLY A 25 9.73 -3.08 -6.45
C GLY A 25 9.46 -3.68 -5.08
N TRP A 26 9.61 -2.83 -4.06
CA TRP A 26 9.47 -3.20 -2.65
C TRP A 26 8.76 -2.09 -1.88
N LEU A 27 7.83 -2.51 -1.02
CA LEU A 27 7.23 -1.68 0.02
C LEU A 27 7.89 -2.01 1.36
N PHE A 28 8.29 -0.97 2.08
CA PHE A 28 8.74 -1.03 3.46
C PHE A 28 7.76 -0.24 4.33
N VAL A 29 7.37 -0.80 5.46
CA VAL A 29 6.41 -0.18 6.39
C VAL A 29 6.89 -0.31 7.82
N ALA A 30 6.60 0.71 8.63
CA ALA A 30 6.75 0.67 10.08
C ALA A 30 5.57 1.38 10.79
N ASN A 31 5.31 0.96 12.02
CA ASN A 31 4.30 1.52 12.93
C ASN A 31 2.86 1.46 12.40
N LEU A 32 2.53 0.50 11.54
CA LEU A 32 1.12 0.19 11.29
C LEU A 32 0.56 -0.67 12.44
N PRO A 33 -0.71 -0.45 12.83
CA PRO A 33 -1.37 -1.34 13.77
C PRO A 33 -1.40 -2.80 13.30
N SER A 34 -1.53 -3.73 14.24
CA SER A 34 -1.83 -5.11 13.90
C SER A 34 -3.14 -5.21 13.13
N VAL A 35 -3.19 -6.12 12.18
CA VAL A 35 -4.34 -6.30 11.30
C VAL A 35 -5.45 -7.05 12.06
N PRO A 36 -6.67 -6.49 12.20
CA PRO A 36 -7.78 -7.20 12.81
C PRO A 36 -8.17 -8.47 12.04
N GLN A 37 -8.82 -9.42 12.70
CA GLN A 37 -9.30 -10.65 12.06
C GLN A 37 -10.19 -10.34 10.84
N GLY A 38 -9.98 -11.08 9.75
CA GLY A 38 -10.74 -10.92 8.50
C GLY A 38 -10.39 -9.69 7.66
N LYS A 39 -9.33 -8.95 8.03
CA LYS A 39 -8.81 -7.81 7.27
C LYS A 39 -7.38 -8.03 6.80
N ALA A 40 -6.92 -7.21 5.87
CA ALA A 40 -5.54 -7.13 5.39
C ALA A 40 -5.19 -5.71 4.94
N TYR A 41 -3.91 -5.36 4.90
CA TYR A 41 -3.48 -4.14 4.23
C TYR A 41 -3.34 -4.39 2.74
N VAL A 42 -3.75 -3.41 1.94
CA VAL A 42 -3.62 -3.46 0.48
C VAL A 42 -2.85 -2.23 0.03
N LEU A 43 -1.75 -2.44 -0.70
CA LEU A 43 -1.04 -1.40 -1.42
C LEU A 43 -1.77 -1.14 -2.75
N TRP A 44 -1.97 0.12 -3.08
CA TRP A 44 -2.59 0.58 -4.32
C TRP A 44 -1.64 1.46 -5.10
N MET A 45 -1.62 1.25 -6.43
CA MET A 45 -1.04 2.14 -7.41
C MET A 45 -2.14 3.01 -8.01
N ASN A 46 -1.98 4.33 -7.90
CA ASN A 46 -2.91 5.30 -8.44
C ASN A 46 -2.26 6.05 -9.61
N GLY A 47 -3.04 6.33 -10.65
CA GLY A 47 -2.63 7.09 -11.84
C GLY A 47 -3.87 7.49 -12.62
N ALA A 48 -3.76 7.55 -13.96
CA ALA A 48 -4.93 7.72 -14.81
C ALA A 48 -5.85 6.48 -14.71
N GLY A 49 -7.07 6.68 -14.20
CA GLY A 49 -8.08 5.63 -14.07
C GLY A 49 -8.29 5.09 -12.65
N SER A 50 -8.78 3.85 -12.56
CA SER A 50 -9.09 3.22 -11.27
C SER A 50 -7.81 2.76 -10.53
N PRO A 51 -7.75 2.87 -9.19
CA PRO A 51 -6.65 2.32 -8.40
C PRO A 51 -6.41 0.85 -8.70
N ARG A 52 -5.15 0.48 -8.97
CA ARG A 52 -4.74 -0.91 -9.21
C ARG A 52 -4.17 -1.52 -7.92
N PRO A 53 -4.61 -2.72 -7.49
CA PRO A 53 -3.99 -3.38 -6.36
C PRO A 53 -2.56 -3.78 -6.71
N ALA A 54 -1.62 -3.49 -5.82
CA ALA A 54 -0.20 -3.72 -6.00
C ALA A 54 0.36 -4.75 -5.02
N GLY A 55 -0.45 -5.20 -4.06
CA GLY A 55 -0.04 -6.20 -3.08
C GLY A 55 -0.95 -6.23 -1.86
N VAL A 56 -1.11 -7.42 -1.29
CA VAL A 56 -1.81 -7.63 -0.02
C VAL A 56 -0.79 -8.08 1.00
N PHE A 57 -0.77 -7.45 2.17
CA PHE A 57 0.23 -7.74 3.18
C PHE A 57 -0.31 -7.62 4.61
N ARG A 58 0.47 -8.19 5.53
CA ARG A 58 0.33 -8.01 6.98
C ARG A 58 1.64 -7.50 7.56
N VAL A 59 1.56 -7.01 8.79
CA VAL A 59 2.70 -6.57 9.58
C VAL A 59 2.99 -7.56 10.70
N ASP A 60 4.25 -7.60 11.13
CA ASP A 60 4.69 -8.36 12.30
C ASP A 60 4.24 -7.71 13.62
N GLY A 61 4.67 -8.27 14.75
CA GLY A 61 4.35 -7.78 16.09
C GLY A 61 4.83 -6.35 16.39
N ASP A 62 5.82 -5.85 15.63
CA ASP A 62 6.35 -4.49 15.74
C ASP A 62 5.68 -3.52 14.74
N GLY A 63 4.66 -3.98 14.02
CA GLY A 63 3.95 -3.17 13.02
C GLY A 63 4.79 -2.90 11.76
N ARG A 64 5.72 -3.81 11.43
CA ARG A 64 6.63 -3.70 10.28
C ARG A 64 6.34 -4.75 9.22
N THR A 65 6.69 -4.42 7.98
CA THR A 65 6.73 -5.41 6.89
C THR A 65 7.69 -4.95 5.79
N THR A 66 8.19 -5.94 5.05
CA THR A 66 8.79 -5.74 3.72
C THR A 66 7.99 -6.60 2.74
N HIS A 67 7.41 -5.96 1.73
CA HIS A 67 6.55 -6.61 0.76
C HIS A 67 7.08 -6.42 -0.65
N HIS A 68 7.23 -7.53 -1.37
CA HIS A 68 7.59 -7.51 -2.78
C HIS A 68 6.40 -7.04 -3.62
N VAL A 69 6.64 -6.11 -4.54
CA VAL A 69 5.63 -5.57 -5.46
C VAL A 69 6.00 -6.05 -6.86
N ALA A 70 5.12 -6.83 -7.48
CA ALA A 70 5.34 -7.29 -8.85
C ALA A 70 5.40 -6.11 -9.83
N PRO A 71 6.05 -6.26 -11.00
CA PRO A 71 5.96 -5.29 -12.08
C PRO A 71 4.52 -4.92 -12.40
N GLY A 72 4.26 -3.65 -12.71
CA GLY A 72 2.92 -3.18 -13.01
C GLY A 72 2.47 -3.66 -14.38
N GLU A 73 1.25 -4.20 -14.47
CA GLU A 73 0.64 -4.51 -15.76
C GLU A 73 0.07 -3.23 -16.39
N GLY A 74 0.51 -2.91 -17.60
CA GLY A 74 0.03 -1.75 -18.37
C GLY A 74 0.99 -0.56 -18.41
N ALA A 75 0.84 0.27 -19.45
CA ALA A 75 1.70 1.41 -19.73
C ALA A 75 1.36 2.66 -18.90
N GLU A 76 0.20 2.68 -18.21
CA GLU A 76 -0.28 3.88 -17.54
C GLU A 76 0.67 4.36 -16.43
N PRO A 77 1.07 5.64 -16.45
CA PRO A 77 1.92 6.23 -15.43
C PRO A 77 1.31 6.06 -14.03
N ILE A 78 2.19 5.76 -13.07
CA ILE A 78 1.83 5.73 -11.65
C ILE A 78 2.15 7.10 -11.07
N GLU A 79 1.13 7.77 -10.57
CA GLU A 79 1.24 9.11 -9.97
C GLU A 79 1.44 9.02 -8.45
N ALA A 80 0.84 8.03 -7.80
CA ALA A 80 0.83 7.93 -6.35
C ALA A 80 0.67 6.49 -5.85
N PHE A 81 1.05 6.29 -4.58
CA PHE A 81 0.82 5.04 -3.85
C PHE A 81 -0.02 5.32 -2.60
N ALA A 82 -0.84 4.35 -2.21
CA ALA A 82 -1.60 4.40 -0.96
C ALA A 82 -1.73 3.01 -0.33
N VAL A 83 -1.92 2.95 0.98
CA VAL A 83 -2.29 1.71 1.68
C VAL A 83 -3.64 1.92 2.37
N THR A 84 -4.53 0.94 2.23
CA THR A 84 -5.80 0.88 2.95
C THR A 84 -5.91 -0.40 3.77
N LEU A 85 -6.74 -0.38 4.81
CA LEU A 85 -7.12 -1.58 5.58
C LEU A 85 -8.43 -2.15 5.03
N GLU A 86 -8.34 -3.25 4.29
CA GLU A 86 -9.45 -3.83 3.53
C GLU A 86 -9.90 -5.18 4.12
N PRO A 87 -11.09 -5.67 3.72
CA PRO A 87 -11.46 -7.07 3.96
C PRO A 87 -10.51 -8.05 3.24
N GLU A 88 -10.17 -9.14 3.90
CA GLU A 88 -9.23 -10.15 3.37
C GLU A 88 -9.75 -10.89 2.13
N ARG A 89 -11.08 -10.93 1.93
CA ARG A 89 -11.72 -11.51 0.73
C ARG A 89 -11.35 -10.80 -0.58
N GLY A 90 -10.66 -9.66 -0.50
CA GLY A 90 -10.32 -8.82 -1.65
C GLY A 90 -11.45 -7.88 -2.07
N VAL A 91 -11.08 -6.77 -2.71
CA VAL A 91 -11.98 -5.75 -3.24
C VAL A 91 -11.43 -5.21 -4.56
N PRO A 92 -12.30 -4.84 -5.53
CA PRO A 92 -11.85 -4.33 -6.84
C PRO A 92 -11.32 -2.89 -6.78
N ALA A 93 -11.61 -2.15 -5.70
CA ALA A 93 -11.15 -0.79 -5.46
C ALA A 93 -11.07 -0.54 -3.94
N PRO A 94 -10.34 0.50 -3.46
CA PRO A 94 -10.27 0.82 -2.05
C PRO A 94 -11.65 1.04 -1.42
N THR A 95 -11.97 0.33 -0.33
CA THR A 95 -13.23 0.48 0.42
C THR A 95 -12.99 0.87 1.88
N GLY A 96 -11.81 0.56 2.41
CA GLY A 96 -11.44 0.77 3.79
C GLY A 96 -10.75 2.11 4.04
N PRO A 97 -10.45 2.40 5.31
CA PRO A 97 -9.71 3.60 5.66
C PRO A 97 -8.31 3.55 5.06
N ARG A 98 -7.90 4.69 4.49
CA ARG A 98 -6.51 4.93 4.08
C ARG A 98 -5.65 5.13 5.32
N VAL A 99 -4.53 4.42 5.39
CA VAL A 99 -3.58 4.45 6.53
C VAL A 99 -2.21 4.99 6.15
N LEU A 100 -1.83 4.87 4.87
CA LEU A 100 -0.64 5.48 4.29
C LEU A 100 -0.97 6.13 2.95
N ALA A 101 -0.38 7.28 2.66
CA ALA A 101 -0.51 7.95 1.37
C ALA A 101 0.81 8.62 0.96
N SER A 102 1.14 8.60 -0.33
CA SER A 102 2.21 9.44 -0.86
C SER A 102 1.77 10.91 -0.87
N GLY A 103 2.72 11.81 -0.68
CA GLY A 103 2.47 13.23 -0.93
C GLY A 103 2.06 13.47 -2.38
N LYS A 104 1.39 14.59 -2.64
CA LYS A 104 1.34 15.18 -3.99
C LYS A 104 2.72 15.72 -4.34
#